data_AF-A0A4R6SMN6-F1
#
_entry.id   AF-A0A4R6SMN6-F1
#
_cell.length_a   1.000
_cell.length_b   1.000
_cell.length_c   1.000
_cell.angle_alpha   90.00
_cell.angle_beta   90.00
_cell.angle_gamma   90.00
#
_symmetry.space_group_name_H-M   'P 1'
#
loop_
_entity.id
_entity.type
_entity.pdbx_description
1 polymer ?
#
loop_
_entity_poly.entity_id
_entity_poly.type
_entity_poly.pdbx_seq_one_letter_code
_entity_poly.pdbx_strand_id
1 'polypeptide(L)'
;MGDGYQVDLDAVRSAGKKVYAGSDAIGDAAALFGLTGVGADAFGQLPEAGRFAGALSSFVDRHGADLRHGSVWVNATGDAMMAGANDYERQDEQAANDLDRAAGGE
;
A
#
# COMPACT_ATOMS: atom_id res chain seq x y z
N MET A 1 15.76 -34.01 -12.75
CA MET A 1 15.15 -32.79 -13.33
C MET A 1 15.01 -31.83 -12.17
N GLY A 2 15.72 -30.70 -12.23
CA GLY A 2 15.85 -29.80 -11.09
C GLY A 2 14.47 -29.28 -10.71
N ASP A 3 14.14 -29.39 -9.43
CA ASP A 3 12.98 -28.78 -8.81
C ASP A 3 13.18 -27.27 -8.94
N GLY A 4 12.75 -26.71 -10.06
CA GLY A 4 12.79 -25.28 -10.32
C GLY A 4 11.96 -24.64 -9.22
N TYR A 5 12.50 -23.63 -8.53
CA TYR A 5 11.79 -22.87 -7.51
C TYR A 5 10.47 -22.34 -8.10
N GLN A 6 9.40 -23.12 -7.96
CA GLN A 6 8.10 -22.76 -8.49
C GLN A 6 7.61 -21.62 -7.60
N VAL A 7 7.44 -20.44 -8.19
CA VAL A 7 6.96 -19.27 -7.46
C VAL A 7 5.54 -19.56 -7.02
N ASP A 8 5.27 -19.50 -5.72
CA ASP A 8 3.92 -19.58 -5.17
C ASP A 8 3.18 -18.25 -5.41
N LEU A 9 2.52 -18.16 -6.57
CA LEU A 9 1.79 -16.96 -6.98
C LEU A 9 0.60 -16.66 -6.08
N ASP A 10 0.00 -17.67 -5.46
CA ASP A 10 -1.09 -17.48 -4.52
C ASP A 10 -0.59 -16.88 -3.20
N ALA A 11 0.59 -17.28 -2.73
CA ALA A 11 1.26 -16.61 -1.63
C ALA A 11 1.59 -15.14 -1.96
N VAL A 12 2.05 -14.85 -3.18
CA VAL A 12 2.31 -13.46 -3.61
C VAL A 12 1.03 -12.64 -3.64
N ARG A 13 -0.06 -13.15 -4.22
CA ARG A 13 -1.37 -12.47 -4.24
C ARG A 13 -1.92 -12.28 -2.82
N SER A 14 -1.77 -13.29 -1.95
CA SER A 14 -2.17 -13.20 -0.54
C SER A 14 -1.38 -12.13 0.21
N ALA A 15 -0.08 -12.02 -0.03
CA ALA A 15 0.75 -10.95 0.52
C ALA A 15 0.35 -9.58 -0.02
N GLY A 16 0.05 -9.45 -1.32
CA GLY A 16 -0.47 -8.22 -1.93
C GLY A 16 -1.78 -7.74 -1.28
N LYS A 17 -2.71 -8.66 -0.99
CA LYS A 17 -3.94 -8.34 -0.25
C LYS A 17 -3.67 -7.78 1.15
N LYS A 18 -2.67 -8.33 1.86
CA LYS A 18 -2.26 -7.81 3.17
C LYS A 18 -1.64 -6.42 3.05
N VAL A 19 -0.89 -6.16 1.99
CA VAL A 19 -0.34 -4.83 1.68
C VAL A 19 -1.45 -3.81 1.45
N TYR A 20 -2.51 -4.15 0.71
CA TYR A 20 -3.68 -3.28 0.56
C TYR A 20 -4.35 -2.95 1.90
N ALA A 21 -4.57 -3.96 2.75
CA ALA A 21 -5.13 -3.73 4.09
C ALA A 21 -4.26 -2.78 4.94
N GLY A 22 -2.92 -2.89 4.80
CA GLY A 22 -1.98 -1.95 5.43
C GLY A 22 -2.07 -0.54 4.86
N SER A 23 -2.19 -0.41 3.54
CA SER A 23 -2.42 0.88 2.86
C SER A 23 -3.69 1.58 3.36
N ASP A 24 -4.79 0.84 3.49
CA ASP A 24 -6.07 1.37 3.97
C ASP A 24 -5.94 1.86 5.42
N ALA A 25 -5.31 1.06 6.29
CA ALA A 25 -5.07 1.44 7.68
C ALA A 25 -4.23 2.72 7.81
N ILE A 26 -3.25 2.93 6.93
CA ILE A 26 -2.45 4.16 6.89
C ILE A 26 -3.31 5.35 6.42
N GLY A 27 -4.19 5.14 5.43
CA GLY A 27 -5.14 6.15 4.96
C GLY A 27 -6.11 6.58 6.06
N ASP A 28 -6.66 5.61 6.80
CA ASP A 28 -7.54 5.85 7.95
C ASP A 28 -6.81 6.59 9.08
N ALA A 29 -5.57 6.22 9.37
CA ALA A 29 -4.74 6.95 10.33
C ALA A 29 -4.54 8.42 9.91
N ALA A 30 -4.32 8.68 8.61
CA ALA A 30 -4.21 10.03 8.09
C ALA A 30 -5.51 10.83 8.26
N ALA A 31 -6.67 10.18 8.06
CA ALA A 31 -7.98 10.80 8.28
C ALA A 31 -8.20 11.14 9.76
N LEU A 32 -7.80 10.25 10.69
CA LEU A 32 -7.86 10.50 12.14
C LEU A 32 -6.99 11.68 12.55
N PHE A 33 -5.81 11.85 11.95
CA PHE A 33 -4.98 13.04 12.17
C PHE A 33 -5.70 14.30 11.72
N GLY A 34 -6.38 14.29 10.57
CA GLY A 34 -7.18 15.43 10.11
C GLY A 34 -8.28 15.86 11.09
N LEU A 35 -8.76 14.95 11.96
CA LEU A 35 -9.76 15.24 12.98
C LEU A 35 -9.19 15.85 14.27
N THR A 36 -7.87 15.79 14.51
CA THR A 36 -7.25 16.32 15.73
C THR A 36 -6.94 17.82 15.65
N GLY A 37 -7.33 18.50 14.58
CA GLY A 37 -7.31 19.97 14.48
C GLY A 37 -8.26 20.61 15.50
N VAL A 38 -7.74 20.89 16.70
CA VAL A 38 -8.48 21.58 17.76
C VAL A 38 -8.20 23.09 17.66
N GLY A 39 -9.25 23.88 17.42
CA GLY A 39 -9.15 25.35 17.37
C GLY A 39 -8.72 25.94 18.71
N ALA A 40 -8.04 27.09 18.68
CA ALA A 40 -7.53 27.78 19.87
C ALA A 40 -8.63 28.02 20.93
N ASP A 41 -9.86 28.26 20.48
CA ASP A 41 -11.03 28.50 21.33
C ASP A 41 -11.37 27.33 22.26
N ALA A 42 -11.03 26.09 21.88
CA ALA A 42 -11.24 24.91 22.71
C ALA A 42 -10.26 24.81 23.89
N PHE A 43 -9.14 25.54 23.84
CA PHE A 43 -8.16 25.61 24.93
C PHE A 43 -8.42 26.77 25.91
N GLY A 44 -9.47 27.57 25.66
CA GLY A 44 -9.79 28.76 26.46
C GLY A 44 -8.82 29.93 26.24
N GLN A 45 -8.99 31.00 27.03
CA GLN A 45 -8.19 32.23 26.93
C GLN A 45 -6.80 32.09 27.59
N LEU A 46 -6.06 31.04 27.27
CA LEU A 46 -4.66 30.93 27.69
C LEU A 46 -3.78 31.70 26.69
N PRO A 47 -2.82 32.53 27.15
CA PRO A 47 -1.90 33.25 26.25
C PRO A 47 -1.17 32.34 25.25
N GLU A 48 -0.89 31.10 25.66
CA GLU A 48 -0.21 30.08 24.85
C GLU A 48 -1.16 29.21 24.01
N ALA A 49 -2.48 29.34 24.17
CA ALA A 49 -3.47 28.51 23.45
C ALA A 49 -3.33 28.63 21.93
N GLY A 50 -3.11 29.85 21.43
CA GLY A 50 -2.90 30.09 20.00
C GLY A 50 -1.63 29.43 19.47
N ARG A 51 -0.54 29.46 20.27
CA ARG A 51 0.73 28.82 19.90
C ARG A 51 0.61 27.30 19.88
N PHE A 52 -0.07 26.72 20.88
CA PHE A 52 -0.31 25.29 20.93
C PHE A 52 -1.21 24.83 19.77
N ALA A 53 -2.33 25.53 19.53
CA ALA A 53 -3.24 25.20 18.42
C ALA A 53 -2.53 25.30 17.06
N GLY A 54 -1.70 26.32 16.85
CA GLY A 54 -0.89 26.45 15.62
C GLY A 54 0.15 25.34 15.46
N ALA A 55 0.82 24.95 16.56
CA ALA A 55 1.77 23.84 16.55
C ALA A 55 1.08 22.49 16.27
N LEU A 56 -0.09 22.27 16.89
CA LEU A 56 -0.92 21.09 16.66
C LEU A 56 -1.41 21.02 15.21
N SER A 57 -1.93 22.12 14.66
CA SER A 57 -2.31 22.20 13.25
C SER A 57 -1.13 21.86 12.34
N SER A 58 0.03 22.46 12.57
CA SER A 58 1.23 22.21 11.76
C SER A 58 1.69 20.75 11.83
N PHE A 59 1.61 20.14 13.02
CA PHE A 59 1.94 18.73 13.22
C PHE A 59 0.98 17.81 12.47
N VAL A 60 -0.33 18.07 12.60
CA VAL A 60 -1.39 17.33 11.92
C VAL A 60 -1.27 17.42 10.41
N ASP A 61 -1.05 18.62 9.88
CA ASP A 61 -0.93 18.85 8.45
C ASP A 61 0.27 18.11 7.87
N ARG A 62 1.44 18.23 8.51
CA ARG A 62 2.66 17.56 8.07
C ARG A 62 2.52 16.04 8.12
N HIS A 63 2.18 15.49 9.28
CA HIS A 63 2.15 14.03 9.43
C HIS A 63 0.95 13.39 8.74
N GLY A 64 -0.19 14.08 8.66
CA GLY A 64 -1.34 13.65 7.86
C GLY A 64 -1.06 13.65 6.36
N ALA A 65 -0.22 14.57 5.86
CA ALA A 65 0.27 14.53 4.47
C ALA A 65 1.23 13.36 4.25
N ASP A 66 2.18 13.15 5.17
CA ASP A 66 3.13 12.03 5.09
C ASP A 66 2.42 10.67 5.10
N LEU A 67 1.41 10.50 5.96
CA LEU A 67 0.60 9.27 6.00
C LEU A 67 -0.19 9.08 4.69
N ARG A 68 -0.80 10.13 4.14
CA ARG A 68 -1.50 10.04 2.84
C ARG A 68 -0.57 9.60 1.72
N HIS A 69 0.63 10.19 1.63
CA HIS A 69 1.62 9.75 0.65
C HIS A 69 2.09 8.32 0.90
N GLY A 70 2.33 7.95 2.16
CA GLY A 70 2.71 6.60 2.54
C GLY A 70 1.67 5.57 2.13
N SER A 71 0.38 5.85 2.35
CA SER A 71 -0.73 5.00 1.90
C SER A 71 -0.67 4.76 0.39
N VAL A 72 -0.48 5.81 -0.42
CA VAL A 72 -0.35 5.69 -1.88
C VAL A 72 0.83 4.81 -2.29
N TRP A 73 2.00 4.96 -1.67
CA TRP A 73 3.17 4.13 -1.98
C TRP A 73 2.98 2.67 -1.61
N VAL A 74 2.35 2.40 -0.46
CA VAL A 74 2.03 1.03 -0.03
C VAL A 74 0.99 0.41 -0.96
N ASN A 75 -0.02 1.17 -1.37
CA ASN A 75 -1.02 0.72 -2.35
C ASN A 75 -0.37 0.32 -3.69
N ALA A 76 0.50 1.17 -4.23
CA ALA A 76 1.24 0.90 -5.46
C ALA A 76 2.14 -0.34 -5.36
N THR A 77 2.65 -0.64 -4.16
CA THR A 77 3.39 -1.89 -3.91
C THR A 77 2.46 -3.10 -4.04
N GLY A 78 1.25 -3.02 -3.49
CA GLY A 78 0.22 -4.05 -3.66
C GLY A 78 -0.12 -4.29 -5.12
N ASP A 79 -0.30 -3.22 -5.90
CA ASP A 79 -0.55 -3.29 -7.35
C ASP A 79 0.60 -4.01 -8.08
N ALA A 80 1.85 -3.63 -7.79
CA ALA A 80 3.02 -4.25 -8.40
C ALA A 80 3.12 -5.76 -8.08
N MET A 81 2.76 -6.17 -6.86
CA MET A 81 2.75 -7.59 -6.48
C MET A 81 1.69 -8.37 -7.26
N MET A 82 0.49 -7.82 -7.39
CA MET A 82 -0.61 -8.45 -8.13
C MET A 82 -0.31 -8.53 -9.63
N ALA A 83 0.20 -7.44 -10.22
CA ALA A 83 0.63 -7.40 -11.60
C ALA A 83 1.76 -8.40 -11.87
N GLY A 84 2.78 -8.42 -11.02
CA GLY A 84 3.91 -9.35 -11.14
C GLY A 84 3.49 -10.81 -11.05
N ALA A 85 2.56 -11.16 -10.16
CA ALA A 85 2.03 -12.52 -10.08
C ALA A 85 1.29 -12.94 -11.37
N ASN A 86 0.45 -12.06 -11.90
CA ASN A 86 -0.31 -12.33 -13.13
C ASN A 86 0.60 -12.39 -14.38
N ASP A 87 1.64 -11.57 -14.43
CA ASP A 87 2.60 -11.61 -15.52
C ASP A 87 3.45 -12.88 -15.49
N TYR A 88 3.81 -13.36 -14.30
CA TYR A 88 4.52 -14.62 -14.13
C TYR A 88 3.67 -15.82 -14.59
N GLU A 89 2.40 -15.88 -14.16
CA GLU A 89 1.45 -16.92 -14.58
C GLU A 89 1.30 -16.96 -16.11
N ARG A 90 1.13 -15.78 -16.74
CA ARG A 90 1.00 -15.67 -18.19
C ARG A 90 2.26 -16.16 -18.92
N GLN A 91 3.45 -15.85 -18.41
CA GLN A 91 4.70 -16.30 -19.01
C GLN A 91 4.89 -17.81 -18.88
N ASP A 92 4.50 -18.39 -17.74
CA ASP A 92 4.56 -19.84 -17.50
C ASP A 92 3.60 -20.59 -18.43
N GLU A 93 2.35 -20.11 -18.57
CA GLU A 93 1.37 -20.65 -19.51
C GLU A 93 1.85 -20.56 -20.97
N GLN A 94 2.46 -19.43 -21.37
CA GLN A 94 3.01 -19.26 -22.71
C GLN A 94 4.15 -20.25 -22.98
N ALA A 95 5.06 -20.42 -22.03
CA ALA A 95 6.17 -21.36 -22.15
C ALA A 95 5.67 -22.81 -22.25
N ALA A 96 4.68 -23.19 -21.44
CA ALA A 96 4.06 -24.52 -21.50
C ALA A 96 3.40 -24.79 -22.86
N ASN A 97 2.66 -23.82 -23.40
CA ASN A 97 2.01 -23.93 -24.71
C ASN A 97 3.02 -24.01 -25.87
N ASP A 98 4.14 -23.31 -25.79
CA ASP A 98 5.19 -23.38 -26.80
C ASP A 98 5.91 -24.74 -26.78
N LEU A 99 6.12 -25.32 -25.58
CA LEU A 99 6.66 -26.67 -25.44
C LEU A 99 5.70 -27.74 -25.97
N ASP A 100 4.40 -27.65 -25.69
CA ASP A 100 3.41 -28.59 -26.19
C ASP A 100 3.31 -28.54 -27.73
N ARG A 101 3.32 -27.33 -28.31
CA ARG A 101 3.40 -27.15 -29.77
C ARG A 101 4.67 -27.75 -30.38
N ALA A 102 5.81 -27.64 -29.71
CA ALA A 102 7.06 -28.23 -30.17
C ALA A 102 7.08 -29.76 -30.04
N ALA A 103 6.38 -30.32 -29.04
CA ALA A 103 6.30 -31.76 -28.79
C ALA A 103 5.24 -32.48 -29.64
N GLY A 104 4.16 -31.80 -30.04
CA GLY A 104 3.08 -32.35 -30.87
C GLY A 104 3.28 -32.18 -32.38
N GLY A 105 4.40 -31.61 -32.82
CA GLY A 105 4.75 -31.46 -34.23
C GLY A 105 5.57 -32.64 -34.77
N GLU A 106 4.92 -33.78 -35.02
CA GLU A 106 5.34 -34.82 -35.99
C GLU A 106 4.32 -34.94 -37.12
#